data_AF-A0A652KY76-F1
#
_entry.id   AF-A0A652KY76-F1
#
_cell.length_a   1.000
_cell.length_b   1.000
_cell.length_c   1.000
_cell.angle_alpha   90.00
_cell.angle_beta   90.00
_cell.angle_gamma   90.00
#
_symmetry.space_group_name_H-M   'P 1'
#
loop_
_entity.id
_entity.type
_entity.pdbx_description
1 polymer ?
#
loop_
_entity_poly.entity_id
_entity_poly.type
_entity_poly.pdbx_seq_one_letter_code
_entity_poly.pdbx_strand_id
1 'polypeptide(L)'
;MVAAVALAVVLTNRPDDKNDTAGSGGGEVFLQNAAATGPDPFTASTARTDTASASPASLPPRTSSATIEVSGSTPGLYGGTQSVASCDVEQQVRFLSAEPAKNAAFASTLDIEANQVPGYLRSLTPLQLRADTRVTNHGYRDGAATTYQSVLQAGTAVLVDDRGVPRVRCACGNPLTPPVAQKSPRTTGTPWQGYNADQVVVVAPSVTVVNVFVVYDVQDDSWFARRNGDHRAEQDKPTPPPTRPPSTSPSTSGSTSPSDSPSTPETLSPSAST
;
A
#
# COMPACT_ATOMS: atom_id res chain seq x y z
N MET A 1 76.19 9.80 -2.50
CA MET A 1 75.19 8.79 -2.11
C MET A 1 73.83 9.33 -2.51
N VAL A 2 73.15 8.67 -3.44
CA VAL A 2 71.81 9.07 -3.92
C VAL A 2 70.84 8.02 -3.41
N ALA A 3 69.87 8.42 -2.61
CA ALA A 3 68.85 7.54 -2.05
C ALA A 3 67.70 7.37 -3.06
N ALA A 4 67.45 6.14 -3.48
CA ALA A 4 66.32 5.78 -4.32
C ALA A 4 65.10 5.49 -3.42
N VAL A 5 64.02 6.26 -3.59
CA VAL A 5 62.73 6.03 -2.94
C VAL A 5 61.92 5.08 -3.82
N ALA A 6 61.62 3.89 -3.30
CA ALA A 6 60.76 2.93 -3.97
C ALA A 6 59.29 3.36 -3.82
N LEU A 7 58.64 3.66 -4.95
CA LEU A 7 57.23 4.00 -5.05
C LEU A 7 56.41 2.70 -5.08
N ALA A 8 55.66 2.40 -4.03
CA ALA A 8 54.71 1.28 -4.02
C ALA A 8 53.41 1.73 -4.69
N VAL A 9 53.17 1.26 -5.92
CA VAL A 9 51.89 1.42 -6.62
C VAL A 9 50.90 0.41 -6.07
N VAL A 10 49.91 0.88 -5.30
CA VAL A 10 48.75 0.08 -4.90
C VAL A 10 47.78 0.08 -6.09
N LEU A 11 47.70 -1.05 -6.80
CA LEU A 11 46.71 -1.31 -7.82
C LEU A 11 45.36 -1.53 -7.13
N THR A 12 44.47 -0.54 -7.17
CA THR A 12 43.07 -0.74 -6.81
C THR A 12 42.37 -1.45 -7.95
N ASN A 13 41.79 -2.62 -7.65
CA ASN A 13 41.01 -3.43 -8.59
C ASN A 13 39.88 -2.60 -9.22
N ARG A 14 39.97 -2.35 -10.53
CA ARG A 14 38.80 -2.07 -11.36
C ARG A 14 38.03 -3.38 -11.52
N PRO A 15 36.73 -3.45 -11.25
CA PRO A 15 35.92 -4.54 -11.74
C PRO A 15 35.66 -4.29 -13.23
N ASP A 16 36.29 -5.12 -14.07
CA ASP A 16 36.05 -5.22 -15.50
C ASP A 16 34.59 -5.55 -15.81
N ASP A 17 34.07 -4.91 -16.85
CA ASP A 17 32.81 -5.21 -17.52
C ASP A 17 32.65 -6.71 -17.81
N LYS A 18 31.70 -7.36 -17.14
CA LYS A 18 31.21 -8.69 -17.50
C LYS A 18 29.69 -8.75 -17.48
N ASN A 19 29.14 -8.47 -18.65
CA ASN A 19 28.04 -9.19 -19.30
C ASN A 19 27.00 -9.83 -18.36
N ASP A 20 25.91 -9.09 -18.16
CA ASP A 20 24.70 -9.53 -17.48
C ASP A 20 24.21 -10.88 -17.99
N THR A 21 24.46 -11.92 -17.19
CA THR A 21 23.75 -13.19 -17.34
C THR A 21 22.52 -13.12 -16.44
N ALA A 22 21.38 -12.85 -17.07
CA ALA A 22 20.08 -13.03 -16.46
C ALA A 22 19.87 -14.49 -16.06
N GLY A 23 19.70 -14.73 -14.76
CA GLY A 23 18.95 -15.87 -14.22
C GLY A 23 19.76 -16.93 -13.46
N SER A 24 19.62 -16.95 -12.12
CA SER A 24 19.28 -18.14 -11.32
C SER A 24 19.42 -17.85 -9.80
N GLY A 25 18.39 -17.28 -9.21
CA GLY A 25 18.25 -17.09 -7.76
C GLY A 25 16.94 -16.36 -7.49
N GLY A 26 15.94 -17.04 -6.91
CA GLY A 26 14.68 -16.38 -6.52
C GLY A 26 15.01 -15.24 -5.56
N GLY A 27 14.66 -14.01 -5.91
CA GLY A 27 14.89 -12.86 -5.04
C GLY A 27 14.15 -13.00 -3.71
N GLU A 28 14.49 -12.18 -2.72
CA GLU A 28 13.77 -12.16 -1.45
C GLU A 28 12.70 -11.08 -1.41
N VAL A 29 11.62 -11.35 -0.68
CA VAL A 29 10.57 -10.39 -0.34
C VAL A 29 10.39 -10.40 1.18
N PHE A 30 10.60 -9.25 1.81
CA PHE A 30 10.53 -9.10 3.25
C PHE A 30 9.10 -8.76 3.72
N LEU A 31 8.59 -9.51 4.69
CA LEU A 31 7.33 -9.21 5.37
C LEU A 31 7.54 -8.12 6.41
N GLN A 32 6.76 -7.04 6.31
CA GLN A 32 6.86 -5.88 7.17
C GLN A 32 5.53 -5.65 7.89
N ASN A 33 5.46 -6.07 9.16
CA ASN A 33 4.28 -5.89 10.01
C ASN A 33 3.94 -4.41 10.19
N ALA A 34 2.66 -4.09 10.36
CA ALA A 34 2.15 -2.72 10.33
C ALA A 34 2.84 -1.77 11.33
N ALA A 35 3.04 -2.24 12.58
CA ALA A 35 3.65 -1.46 13.65
C ALA A 35 5.18 -1.61 13.75
N ALA A 36 5.79 -2.54 13.01
CA ALA A 36 7.21 -2.79 13.11
C ALA A 36 8.01 -1.71 12.36
N THR A 37 9.05 -1.14 12.96
CA THR A 37 9.93 -0.22 12.23
C THR A 37 10.62 -0.91 11.05
N GLY A 38 11.09 -2.15 11.21
CA GLY A 38 11.85 -2.86 10.18
C GLY A 38 13.33 -2.43 10.16
N PRO A 39 14.12 -2.94 9.19
CA PRO A 39 15.57 -2.70 9.13
C PRO A 39 15.90 -1.30 8.60
N ASP A 40 17.02 -0.76 9.06
CA ASP A 40 17.69 0.44 8.54
C ASP A 40 16.75 1.64 8.33
N PRO A 41 16.04 2.14 9.37
CA PRO A 41 15.06 3.20 9.21
C PRO A 41 15.70 4.55 8.87
N PHE A 42 15.08 5.28 7.95
CA PHE A 42 15.42 6.70 7.72
C PHE A 42 15.14 7.52 8.99
N THR A 43 14.01 7.31 9.65
CA THR A 43 13.62 8.08 10.84
C THR A 43 12.99 7.21 11.92
N ALA A 44 12.84 7.75 13.12
CA ALA A 44 11.89 7.17 14.08
C ALA A 44 10.46 7.17 13.48
N SER A 45 9.59 6.32 14.04
CA SER A 45 8.21 6.21 13.58
C SER A 45 7.47 7.54 13.69
N THR A 46 6.74 7.88 12.62
CA THR A 46 5.77 8.97 12.54
C THR A 46 4.34 8.45 12.36
N ALA A 47 4.14 7.13 12.35
CA ALA A 47 2.81 6.53 12.35
C ALA A 47 2.09 6.85 13.67
N ARG A 48 0.81 7.24 13.59
CA ARG A 48 -0.02 7.46 14.79
C ARG A 48 -0.66 6.14 15.23
N THR A 49 -0.67 5.86 16.52
CA THR A 49 -0.96 4.52 17.10
C THR A 49 -2.43 4.10 17.08
N ASP A 50 -3.37 5.02 16.88
CA ASP A 50 -4.82 4.72 16.94
C ASP A 50 -5.34 3.96 15.70
N THR A 51 -4.44 3.62 14.77
CA THR A 51 -4.78 3.00 13.48
C THR A 51 -4.56 1.48 13.47
N ALA A 52 -4.26 0.81 14.59
CA ALA A 52 -3.74 -0.57 14.58
C ALA A 52 -4.62 -1.68 13.94
N SER A 53 -5.89 -1.43 13.63
CA SER A 53 -6.79 -2.40 12.99
C SER A 53 -7.23 -1.93 11.60
N ALA A 54 -6.92 -2.70 10.57
CA ALA A 54 -7.43 -2.48 9.21
C ALA A 54 -8.40 -3.59 8.81
N SER A 55 -9.66 -3.25 8.54
CA SER A 55 -10.58 -4.16 7.85
C SER A 55 -10.17 -4.29 6.38
N PRO A 56 -10.14 -5.51 5.82
CA PRO A 56 -9.68 -5.73 4.46
C PRO A 56 -10.50 -4.94 3.43
N ALA A 57 -9.84 -4.42 2.39
CA ALA A 57 -10.50 -3.78 1.27
C ALA A 57 -11.34 -4.78 0.47
N SER A 58 -12.48 -4.34 -0.07
CA SER A 58 -13.20 -5.10 -1.09
C SER A 58 -12.45 -4.98 -2.42
N LEU A 59 -11.57 -5.94 -2.69
CA LEU A 59 -10.80 -5.99 -3.93
C LEU A 59 -11.60 -6.68 -5.06
N PRO A 60 -11.37 -6.31 -6.34
CA PRO A 60 -11.97 -7.01 -7.47
C PRO A 60 -11.57 -8.49 -7.51
N PRO A 61 -12.45 -9.39 -8.00
CA PRO A 61 -12.16 -10.82 -8.10
C PRO A 61 -11.02 -11.10 -9.09
N ARG A 62 -10.20 -12.10 -8.78
CA ARG A 62 -9.07 -12.49 -9.63
C ARG A 62 -9.51 -13.14 -10.94
N THR A 63 -8.74 -12.88 -11.99
CA THR A 63 -8.82 -13.57 -13.27
C THR A 63 -7.55 -14.36 -13.62
N SER A 64 -6.47 -14.29 -12.82
CA SER A 64 -5.21 -14.99 -13.08
C SER A 64 -4.31 -15.15 -11.82
N SER A 65 -3.20 -15.88 -11.98
CA SER A 65 -2.16 -16.12 -10.96
C SER A 65 -1.14 -14.97 -10.80
N ALA A 66 -1.34 -13.85 -11.48
CA ALA A 66 -0.49 -12.66 -11.33
C ALA A 66 -0.81 -11.89 -10.02
N THR A 67 0.14 -11.11 -9.52
CA THR A 67 -0.11 -10.17 -8.40
C THR A 67 -1.25 -9.22 -8.78
N ILE A 68 -2.17 -8.97 -7.86
CA ILE A 68 -3.36 -8.16 -8.14
C ILE A 68 -2.94 -6.70 -8.23
N GLU A 69 -3.05 -6.10 -9.41
CA GLU A 69 -2.90 -4.66 -9.56
C GLU A 69 -4.23 -3.96 -9.27
N VAL A 70 -4.17 -2.93 -8.42
CA VAL A 70 -5.33 -2.11 -8.03
C VAL A 70 -5.00 -0.65 -8.31
N SER A 71 -5.90 0.07 -9.00
CA SER A 71 -5.71 1.50 -9.24
C SER A 71 -5.65 2.26 -7.90
N GLY A 72 -4.69 3.18 -7.75
CA GLY A 72 -4.56 4.05 -6.58
C GLY A 72 -5.77 4.97 -6.34
N SER A 73 -6.64 5.14 -7.34
CA SER A 73 -7.92 5.86 -7.23
C SER A 73 -9.09 5.02 -6.72
N THR A 74 -8.88 3.72 -6.45
CA THR A 74 -9.96 2.80 -6.05
C THR A 74 -10.58 3.23 -4.72
N PRO A 75 -11.89 3.57 -4.67
CA PRO A 75 -12.56 3.91 -3.43
C PRO A 75 -12.45 2.80 -2.39
N GLY A 76 -12.05 3.15 -1.17
CA GLY A 76 -11.86 2.19 -0.09
C GLY A 76 -10.60 1.33 -0.19
N LEU A 77 -9.69 1.57 -1.15
CA LEU A 77 -8.36 0.94 -1.11
C LEU A 77 -7.61 1.29 0.18
N TYR A 78 -7.82 2.50 0.66
CA TYR A 78 -7.23 3.03 1.87
C TYR A 78 -8.24 3.14 3.00
N GLY A 79 -7.72 3.01 4.22
CA GLY A 79 -8.42 3.30 5.47
C GLY A 79 -7.78 4.46 6.20
N GLY A 80 -8.35 4.79 7.34
CA GLY A 80 -7.86 5.84 8.24
C GLY A 80 -8.93 6.16 9.28
N THR A 81 -8.65 7.14 10.13
CA THR A 81 -9.63 7.67 11.08
C THR A 81 -10.00 9.08 10.65
N GLN A 82 -11.29 9.38 10.62
CA GLN A 82 -11.77 10.70 10.21
C GLN A 82 -11.16 11.78 11.12
N SER A 83 -10.69 12.87 10.51
CA SER A 83 -10.05 13.99 11.19
C SER A 83 -8.73 13.66 11.90
N VAL A 84 -8.15 12.49 11.61
CA VAL A 84 -6.86 12.06 12.16
C VAL A 84 -5.94 11.58 11.03
N ALA A 85 -4.81 12.25 10.88
CA ALA A 85 -3.76 11.83 9.97
C ALA A 85 -3.08 10.54 10.49
N SER A 86 -3.00 9.50 9.65
CA SER A 86 -2.32 8.24 10.01
C SER A 86 -0.80 8.41 10.21
N CYS A 87 -0.24 9.50 9.70
CA CYS A 87 1.18 9.84 9.82
C CYS A 87 1.35 11.29 10.25
N ASP A 88 2.30 11.56 11.14
CA ASP A 88 2.73 12.91 11.49
C ASP A 88 3.74 13.45 10.48
N VAL A 89 3.21 14.12 9.45
CA VAL A 89 4.02 14.64 8.34
C VAL A 89 5.03 15.70 8.79
N GLU A 90 4.67 16.57 9.73
CA GLU A 90 5.59 17.60 10.22
C GLU A 90 6.72 17.00 11.06
N GLN A 91 6.46 15.94 11.82
CA GLN A 91 7.51 15.19 12.50
C GLN A 91 8.46 14.52 11.51
N GLN A 92 7.94 13.97 10.40
CA GLN A 92 8.76 13.39 9.33
C GLN A 92 9.66 14.45 8.68
N VAL A 93 9.11 15.63 8.38
CA VAL A 93 9.86 16.78 7.88
C VAL A 93 10.96 17.18 8.85
N ARG A 94 10.66 17.29 10.15
CA ARG A 94 11.65 17.63 11.19
C ARG A 94 12.79 16.62 11.23
N PHE A 95 12.48 15.32 11.22
CA PHE A 95 13.50 14.27 11.28
C PHE A 95 14.45 14.30 10.09
N LEU A 96 13.92 14.40 8.87
CA LEU A 96 14.78 14.45 7.68
C LEU A 96 15.55 15.77 7.60
N SER A 97 14.92 16.90 7.94
CA SER A 97 15.60 18.21 7.93
C SER A 97 16.76 18.30 8.93
N ALA A 98 16.71 17.53 10.02
CA ALA A 98 17.77 17.45 11.02
C ALA A 98 18.97 16.58 10.59
N GLU A 99 18.82 15.77 9.53
CA GLU A 99 19.80 14.78 9.10
C GLU A 99 20.11 14.93 7.59
N PRO A 100 20.97 15.89 7.19
CA PRO A 100 21.17 16.25 5.79
C PRO A 100 21.54 15.08 4.87
N ALA A 101 22.34 14.12 5.35
CA ALA A 101 22.74 12.95 4.57
C ALA A 101 21.54 12.01 4.30
N LYS A 102 20.68 11.79 5.30
CA LYS A 102 19.44 11.04 5.12
C LYS A 102 18.45 11.78 4.23
N ASN A 103 18.34 13.10 4.38
CA ASN A 103 17.49 13.91 3.51
C ASN A 103 17.93 13.81 2.04
N ALA A 104 19.23 13.88 1.77
CA ALA A 104 19.78 13.73 0.42
C ALA A 104 19.51 12.33 -0.17
N ALA A 105 19.72 11.26 0.61
CA ALA A 105 19.42 9.90 0.17
C ALA A 105 17.92 9.68 -0.05
N PHE A 106 17.07 10.25 0.80
CA PHE A 106 15.61 10.20 0.65
C PHE A 106 15.18 10.88 -0.65
N ALA A 107 15.70 12.09 -0.89
CA ALA A 107 15.40 12.89 -2.06
C ALA A 107 15.84 12.18 -3.35
N SER A 108 17.07 11.65 -3.37
CA SER A 108 17.62 10.89 -4.50
C SER A 108 16.80 9.63 -4.82
N THR A 109 16.27 8.94 -3.80
CA THR A 109 15.43 7.74 -4.00
C THR A 109 14.12 8.06 -4.73
N LEU A 110 13.58 9.26 -4.51
CA LEU A 110 12.30 9.70 -5.07
C LEU A 110 12.44 10.64 -6.26
N ASP A 111 13.66 10.83 -6.76
CA ASP A 111 13.99 11.71 -7.88
C ASP A 111 13.50 13.16 -7.67
N ILE A 112 13.76 13.69 -6.47
CA ILE A 112 13.48 15.08 -6.09
C ILE A 112 14.72 15.75 -5.53
N GLU A 113 14.73 17.08 -5.51
CA GLU A 113 15.81 17.84 -4.89
C GLU A 113 15.72 17.80 -3.36
N ALA A 114 16.86 17.80 -2.68
CA ALA A 114 16.93 17.73 -1.22
C ALA A 114 16.15 18.87 -0.53
N ASN A 115 16.14 20.07 -1.13
CA ASN A 115 15.39 21.22 -0.61
C ASN A 115 13.86 21.12 -0.85
N GLN A 116 13.40 20.21 -1.72
CA GLN A 116 11.98 19.99 -2.01
C GLN A 116 11.32 19.00 -1.04
N VAL A 117 12.10 18.19 -0.30
CA VAL A 117 11.58 17.16 0.61
C VAL A 117 10.48 17.68 1.56
N PRO A 118 10.62 18.85 2.22
CA PRO A 118 9.55 19.35 3.09
C PRO A 118 8.25 19.69 2.36
N GLY A 119 8.34 20.20 1.13
CA GLY A 119 7.16 20.51 0.31
C GLY A 119 6.50 19.25 -0.21
N TYR A 120 7.32 18.31 -0.70
CA TYR A 120 6.89 17.01 -1.17
C TYR A 120 6.14 16.21 -0.10
N LEU A 121 6.69 16.09 1.11
CA LEU A 121 6.02 15.37 2.20
C LEU A 121 4.65 15.96 2.56
N ARG A 122 4.52 17.30 2.52
CA ARG A 122 3.25 18.00 2.78
C ARG A 122 2.23 17.90 1.65
N SER A 123 2.66 17.57 0.44
CA SER A 123 1.75 17.30 -0.67
C SER A 123 1.21 15.88 -0.65
N LEU A 124 1.80 14.97 0.14
CA LEU A 124 1.32 13.60 0.27
C LEU A 124 0.13 13.52 1.24
N THR A 125 -0.68 12.48 1.02
CA THR A 125 -1.88 12.22 1.82
C THR A 125 -1.61 11.09 2.82
N PRO A 126 -1.76 11.31 4.14
CA PRO A 126 -1.56 10.29 5.15
C PRO A 126 -2.76 9.34 5.18
N LEU A 127 -2.52 8.07 4.89
CA LEU A 127 -3.53 7.03 4.76
C LEU A 127 -3.03 5.71 5.35
N GLN A 128 -3.92 4.74 5.49
CA GLN A 128 -3.60 3.39 5.94
C GLN A 128 -3.92 2.36 4.86
N LEU A 129 -3.03 1.38 4.69
CA LEU A 129 -3.28 0.25 3.80
C LEU A 129 -4.40 -0.65 4.32
N ARG A 130 -5.32 -1.07 3.44
CA ARG A 130 -6.35 -2.08 3.76
C ARG A 130 -6.11 -3.44 3.09
N ALA A 131 -4.99 -3.58 2.39
CA ALA A 131 -4.55 -4.82 1.79
C ALA A 131 -3.04 -4.96 1.95
N ASP A 132 -2.57 -6.19 2.05
CA ASP A 132 -1.14 -6.49 2.06
C ASP A 132 -0.55 -6.03 0.74
N THR A 133 0.40 -5.09 0.78
CA THR A 133 0.82 -4.34 -0.42
C THR A 133 2.31 -4.57 -0.71
N ARG A 134 2.62 -4.96 -1.96
CA ARG A 134 3.98 -5.11 -2.44
C ARG A 134 4.58 -3.76 -2.81
N VAL A 135 5.78 -3.47 -2.31
CA VAL A 135 6.55 -2.25 -2.62
C VAL A 135 8.03 -2.56 -2.71
N THR A 136 8.78 -1.69 -3.38
CA THR A 136 10.21 -1.55 -3.13
C THR A 136 10.39 -0.58 -1.97
N ASN A 137 11.05 -1.02 -0.91
CA ASN A 137 11.31 -0.23 0.29
C ASN A 137 12.81 0.08 0.36
N HIS A 138 13.13 1.29 0.81
CA HIS A 138 14.51 1.76 0.87
C HIS A 138 14.91 2.12 2.28
N GLY A 139 15.86 1.37 2.85
CA GLY A 139 16.46 1.69 4.15
C GLY A 139 17.61 2.67 4.00
N TYR A 140 18.24 3.05 5.11
CA TYR A 140 19.43 3.90 5.11
C TYR A 140 20.55 3.26 5.91
N ARG A 141 21.67 2.94 5.24
CA ARG A 141 22.84 2.34 5.86
C ARG A 141 24.11 2.84 5.17
N ASP A 142 25.18 3.03 5.94
CA ASP A 142 26.51 3.39 5.42
C ASP A 142 26.52 4.64 4.53
N GLY A 143 25.65 5.62 4.82
CA GLY A 143 25.59 6.89 4.09
C GLY A 143 24.69 6.89 2.85
N ALA A 144 24.03 5.77 2.53
CA ALA A 144 23.25 5.61 1.31
C ALA A 144 21.90 4.94 1.56
N ALA A 145 20.98 5.12 0.60
CA ALA A 145 19.75 4.33 0.54
C ALA A 145 20.09 2.88 0.17
N THR A 146 19.53 1.93 0.91
CA THR A 146 19.50 0.51 0.55
C THR A 146 18.20 0.20 -0.18
N THR A 147 18.11 -0.91 -0.90
CA THR A 147 16.89 -1.28 -1.63
C THR A 147 16.53 -2.74 -1.35
N TYR A 148 15.26 -3.00 -1.03
CA TYR A 148 14.76 -4.35 -0.84
C TYR A 148 13.28 -4.45 -1.22
N GLN A 149 12.84 -5.64 -1.66
CA GLN A 149 11.43 -5.90 -1.92
C GLN A 149 10.71 -6.22 -0.63
N SER A 150 9.49 -5.72 -0.47
CA SER A 150 8.70 -5.97 0.73
C SER A 150 7.21 -6.12 0.46
N VAL A 151 6.54 -6.82 1.37
CA VAL A 151 5.09 -6.76 1.54
C VAL A 151 4.81 -6.03 2.85
N LEU A 152 4.10 -4.92 2.75
CA LEU A 152 3.60 -4.17 3.89
C LEU A 152 2.26 -4.76 4.31
N GLN A 153 2.11 -5.09 5.59
CA GLN A 153 0.86 -5.58 6.15
C GLN A 153 -0.26 -4.54 6.00
N ALA A 154 -1.50 -4.97 5.74
CA ALA A 154 -2.68 -4.14 5.98
C ALA A 154 -2.65 -3.53 7.40
N GLY A 155 -3.01 -2.26 7.53
CA GLY A 155 -2.82 -1.49 8.76
C GLY A 155 -1.55 -0.63 8.75
N THR A 156 -0.64 -0.81 7.80
CA THR A 156 0.54 0.06 7.71
C THR A 156 0.13 1.48 7.33
N ALA A 157 0.56 2.47 8.14
CA ALA A 157 0.41 3.89 7.82
C ALA A 157 1.43 4.33 6.77
N VAL A 158 0.95 5.01 5.72
CA VAL A 158 1.73 5.43 4.56
C VAL A 158 1.39 6.86 4.14
N LEU A 159 2.35 7.54 3.52
CA LEU A 159 2.11 8.78 2.78
C LEU A 159 1.92 8.44 1.31
N VAL A 160 0.81 8.89 0.72
CA VAL A 160 0.34 8.53 -0.62
C VAL A 160 0.36 9.75 -1.53
N ASP A 161 0.84 9.58 -2.77
CA ASP A 161 0.90 10.68 -3.75
C ASP A 161 -0.45 10.95 -4.44
N ASP A 162 -0.44 11.91 -5.36
CA ASP A 162 -1.60 12.36 -6.11
C ASP A 162 -2.12 11.36 -7.15
N ARG A 163 -1.42 10.24 -7.34
CA ARG A 163 -1.86 9.10 -8.16
C ARG A 163 -2.33 7.93 -7.32
N GLY A 164 -2.33 8.09 -6.00
CA GLY A 164 -2.71 7.04 -5.08
C GLY A 164 -1.63 5.99 -4.89
N VAL A 165 -0.34 6.30 -5.05
CA VAL A 165 0.76 5.34 -4.83
C VAL A 165 1.41 5.61 -3.46
N PRO A 166 1.65 4.59 -2.62
CA PRO A 166 2.42 4.76 -1.39
C PRO A 166 3.87 5.18 -1.67
N ARG A 167 4.32 6.29 -1.06
CA ARG A 167 5.66 6.87 -1.25
C ARG A 167 6.52 6.90 0.00
N VAL A 168 5.92 6.81 1.19
CA VAL A 168 6.65 6.74 2.45
C VAL A 168 5.95 5.77 3.40
N ARG A 169 6.72 4.93 4.10
CA ARG A 169 6.23 4.10 5.20
C ARG A 169 6.48 4.79 6.53
N CYS A 170 5.42 5.19 7.23
CA CYS A 170 5.54 6.07 8.39
C CYS A 170 6.17 5.40 9.61
N ALA A 171 6.16 4.07 9.71
CA ALA A 171 6.81 3.33 10.80
C ALA A 171 8.35 3.46 10.82
N CYS A 172 8.96 3.85 9.69
CA CYS A 172 10.42 3.96 9.52
C CYS A 172 10.89 5.21 8.75
N GLY A 173 9.97 6.00 8.19
CA GLY A 173 10.29 7.14 7.34
C GLY A 173 10.90 6.78 5.98
N ASN A 174 10.92 5.49 5.64
CA ASN A 174 11.58 5.02 4.43
C ASN A 174 10.82 5.47 3.18
N PRO A 175 11.51 5.99 2.15
CA PRO A 175 10.91 6.21 0.85
C PRO A 175 10.54 4.87 0.21
N LEU A 176 9.46 4.87 -0.55
CA LEU A 176 8.92 3.71 -1.25
C LEU A 176 8.87 3.99 -2.75
N THR A 177 9.19 2.97 -3.54
CA THR A 177 9.04 2.99 -5.01
C THR A 177 8.25 1.76 -5.48
N PRO A 178 7.77 1.74 -6.74
CA PRO A 178 7.05 0.59 -7.27
C PRO A 178 7.85 -0.71 -7.11
N PRO A 179 7.18 -1.84 -6.81
CA PRO A 179 7.85 -3.12 -6.68
C PRO A 179 8.42 -3.59 -8.02
N VAL A 180 9.52 -4.35 -7.97
CA VAL A 180 10.05 -5.02 -9.14
C VAL A 180 9.52 -6.45 -9.23
N ALA A 181 9.25 -6.89 -10.46
CA ALA A 181 8.82 -8.25 -10.72
C ALA A 181 9.94 -9.24 -10.37
N GLN A 182 9.59 -10.28 -9.61
CA GLN A 182 10.50 -11.37 -9.28
C GLN A 182 9.82 -12.70 -9.58
N LYS A 183 10.59 -13.65 -10.12
CA LYS A 183 10.12 -15.03 -10.31
C LYS A 183 10.30 -15.79 -9.01
N SER A 184 9.18 -16.30 -8.47
CA SER A 184 9.14 -17.18 -7.29
C SER A 184 10.03 -16.70 -6.13
N PRO A 185 9.82 -15.46 -5.63
CA PRO A 185 10.67 -14.96 -4.56
C PRO A 185 10.46 -15.72 -3.26
N ARG A 186 11.52 -15.85 -2.46
CA ARG A 186 11.43 -16.37 -1.10
C ARG A 186 10.88 -15.28 -0.18
N THR A 187 9.87 -15.62 0.60
CA THR A 187 9.35 -14.75 1.65
C THR A 187 10.22 -14.84 2.90
N THR A 188 10.66 -13.69 3.42
CA THR A 188 11.53 -13.59 4.60
C THR A 188 10.90 -12.69 5.67
N GLY A 189 11.01 -13.05 6.94
CA GLY A 189 10.39 -12.35 8.07
C GLY A 189 9.20 -13.11 8.67
N THR A 190 8.58 -12.53 9.70
CA THR A 190 7.47 -13.17 10.44
C THR A 190 6.14 -12.88 9.75
N PRO A 191 5.41 -13.88 9.24
CA PRO A 191 4.07 -13.65 8.72
C PRO A 191 3.08 -13.29 9.84
N TRP A 192 2.14 -12.40 9.54
CA TRP A 192 1.01 -12.11 10.41
C TRP A 192 -0.13 -13.12 10.18
N GLN A 193 -1.06 -13.17 11.14
CA GLN A 193 -2.29 -13.94 10.97
C GLN A 193 -3.06 -13.43 9.75
N GLY A 194 -3.43 -14.34 8.85
CA GLY A 194 -4.15 -14.01 7.62
C GLY A 194 -3.25 -13.58 6.45
N TYR A 195 -1.92 -13.53 6.61
CA TYR A 195 -1.03 -13.34 5.47
C TYR A 195 -1.25 -14.41 4.42
N ASN A 196 -1.51 -13.97 3.19
CA ASN A 196 -1.64 -14.83 2.04
C ASN A 196 -0.89 -14.20 0.88
N ALA A 197 0.20 -14.84 0.44
CA ALA A 197 1.05 -14.35 -0.64
C ALA A 197 0.28 -14.13 -1.95
N ASP A 198 -0.77 -14.90 -2.18
CA ASP A 198 -1.64 -14.71 -3.33
C ASP A 198 -2.40 -13.39 -3.17
N GLN A 199 -2.90 -13.03 -1.99
CA GLN A 199 -3.76 -11.84 -1.73
C GLN A 199 -3.00 -10.51 -1.67
N VAL A 200 -1.70 -10.53 -1.93
CA VAL A 200 -0.88 -9.32 -2.01
C VAL A 200 -1.25 -8.50 -3.24
N VAL A 201 -1.38 -7.19 -3.07
CA VAL A 201 -1.68 -6.24 -4.14
C VAL A 201 -0.46 -5.40 -4.51
N VAL A 202 -0.46 -4.89 -5.73
CA VAL A 202 0.36 -3.75 -6.16
C VAL A 202 -0.58 -2.59 -6.41
N VAL A 203 -0.27 -1.43 -5.84
CA VAL A 203 -1.03 -0.22 -6.14
C VAL A 203 -0.44 0.42 -7.39
N ALA A 204 -1.19 0.33 -8.49
CA ALA A 204 -0.84 0.98 -9.74
C ALA A 204 -1.22 2.47 -9.69
N PRO A 205 -0.41 3.38 -10.26
CA PRO A 205 -0.78 4.79 -10.32
C PRO A 205 -2.10 4.96 -11.08
N SER A 206 -3.02 5.74 -10.52
CA SER A 206 -4.22 6.19 -11.24
C SER A 206 -3.83 6.86 -12.55
N VAL A 207 -4.67 6.80 -13.58
CA VAL A 207 -4.46 7.50 -14.87
C VAL A 207 -4.81 9.00 -14.82
N THR A 208 -5.56 9.41 -13.80
CA THR A 208 -5.85 10.81 -13.48
C THR A 208 -5.39 11.16 -12.07
N VAL A 209 -5.20 12.45 -11.82
CA VAL A 209 -4.95 12.95 -10.45
C VAL A 209 -6.13 12.57 -9.56
N VAL A 210 -5.83 11.99 -8.41
CA VAL A 210 -6.78 11.70 -7.34
C VAL A 210 -6.90 12.97 -6.51
N ASN A 211 -7.97 13.73 -6.72
CA ASN A 211 -8.22 14.94 -5.94
C ASN A 211 -8.75 14.62 -4.53
N VAL A 212 -9.46 13.51 -4.40
CA VAL A 212 -10.13 13.08 -3.17
C VAL A 212 -10.02 11.56 -3.06
N PHE A 213 -9.60 11.08 -1.90
CA PHE A 213 -9.63 9.68 -1.52
C PHE A 213 -10.92 9.39 -0.75
N VAL A 214 -11.65 8.34 -1.16
CA VAL A 214 -12.76 7.78 -0.37
C VAL A 214 -12.15 6.75 0.57
N VAL A 215 -12.10 7.09 1.85
CA VAL A 215 -11.40 6.37 2.91
C VAL A 215 -12.40 5.66 3.80
N TYR A 216 -12.10 4.41 4.15
CA TYR A 216 -12.90 3.64 5.10
C TYR A 216 -12.39 3.84 6.53
N ASP A 217 -13.29 4.23 7.42
CA ASP A 217 -13.02 4.28 8.85
C ASP A 217 -13.40 2.97 9.52
N VAL A 218 -12.39 2.28 10.05
CA VAL A 218 -12.55 0.97 10.69
C VAL A 218 -13.18 1.09 12.09
N GLN A 219 -12.99 2.23 12.76
CA GLN A 219 -13.50 2.41 14.13
C GLN A 219 -15.02 2.56 14.13
N ASP A 220 -15.54 3.31 13.16
CA ASP A 220 -16.95 3.68 13.10
C ASP A 220 -17.74 2.92 12.00
N ASP A 221 -17.11 1.99 11.29
CA ASP A 221 -17.66 1.32 10.09
C ASP A 221 -18.26 2.34 9.09
N SER A 222 -17.52 3.42 8.86
CA SER A 222 -18.01 4.59 8.12
C SER A 222 -17.07 4.97 6.98
N TRP A 223 -17.47 5.99 6.22
CA TRP A 223 -16.73 6.45 5.06
C TRP A 223 -16.57 7.96 5.11
N PHE A 224 -15.36 8.43 4.77
CA PHE A 224 -15.07 9.85 4.65
C PHE A 224 -14.22 10.14 3.41
N ALA A 225 -14.37 11.35 2.89
CA ALA A 225 -13.57 11.91 1.81
C ALA A 225 -12.39 12.68 2.43
N ARG A 226 -11.16 12.30 2.08
CA ARG A 226 -9.94 13.04 2.41
C ARG A 226 -9.38 13.69 1.15
N ARG A 227 -9.17 15.00 1.18
CA ARG A 227 -8.58 15.73 0.05
C ARG A 227 -7.11 15.35 -0.09
N ASN A 228 -6.64 15.21 -1.32
CA ASN A 228 -5.22 15.03 -1.59
C ASN A 228 -4.39 16.18 -1.01
N GLY A 229 -3.31 15.85 -0.32
CA GLY A 229 -2.41 16.80 0.34
C GLY A 229 -2.94 17.36 1.66
N ASP A 230 -4.09 16.87 2.15
CA ASP A 230 -4.57 17.16 3.50
C ASP A 230 -3.74 16.40 4.54
N HIS A 231 -2.46 16.77 4.66
CA HIS A 231 -1.47 16.12 5.52
C HIS A 231 -1.77 16.23 7.02
N ARG A 232 -2.75 17.06 7.40
CA ARG A 232 -3.21 17.24 8.78
C ARG A 232 -4.56 16.57 9.04
N ALA A 233 -5.24 16.09 7.99
CA ALA A 233 -6.60 15.56 8.05
C ALA A 233 -7.62 16.57 8.61
N GLU A 234 -7.49 17.86 8.29
CA GLU A 234 -8.37 18.91 8.83
C GLU A 234 -9.60 19.16 7.95
N GLN A 235 -9.63 18.61 6.73
CA GLN A 235 -10.64 18.90 5.71
C GLN A 235 -11.54 17.70 5.40
N ASP A 236 -11.42 16.61 6.17
CA ASP A 236 -12.23 15.41 5.97
C ASP A 236 -13.74 15.71 6.00
N LYS A 237 -14.50 15.03 5.15
CA LYS A 237 -15.97 15.11 5.10
C LYS A 237 -16.59 13.72 5.08
N PRO A 238 -17.66 13.44 5.84
CA PRO A 238 -18.39 12.18 5.69
C PRO A 238 -18.88 11.98 4.25
N THR A 239 -18.90 10.72 3.79
CA THR A 239 -19.45 10.34 2.49
C THR A 239 -20.28 9.05 2.64
N PRO A 240 -21.28 8.80 1.78
CA PRO A 240 -21.85 7.47 1.66
C PRO A 240 -20.80 6.42 1.26
N PRO A 241 -21.03 5.13 1.53
CA PRO A 241 -20.20 4.06 1.01
C PRO A 241 -20.11 4.12 -0.52
N PRO A 242 -18.96 3.77 -1.11
CA PRO A 242 -18.82 3.74 -2.56
C PRO A 242 -19.78 2.70 -3.15
N THR A 243 -20.45 3.07 -4.24
CA THR A 243 -21.33 2.15 -4.96
C THR A 243 -20.49 1.03 -5.57
N ARG A 244 -20.78 -0.22 -5.19
CA ARG A 244 -20.14 -1.38 -5.82
C ARG A 244 -20.57 -1.40 -7.30
N PRO A 245 -19.64 -1.59 -8.26
CA PRO A 245 -20.05 -1.84 -9.64
C PRO A 245 -20.97 -3.07 -9.68
N PRO A 246 -22.02 -3.10 -10.52
CA PRO A 246 -22.94 -4.23 -10.57
C PRO A 246 -22.14 -5.51 -10.85
N SER A 247 -22.26 -6.48 -9.94
CA SER A 247 -21.69 -7.81 -10.13
C SER A 247 -22.44 -8.47 -11.28
N THR A 248 -21.82 -8.55 -12.46
CA THR A 248 -22.32 -9.36 -13.57
C THR A 248 -22.14 -10.84 -13.22
N SER A 249 -22.98 -11.34 -12.31
CA SER A 249 -23.20 -12.78 -12.20
C SER A 249 -23.96 -13.21 -13.47
N PRO A 250 -23.52 -14.24 -14.20
CA PRO A 250 -24.35 -14.79 -15.26
C PRO A 250 -25.60 -15.36 -14.60
N SER A 251 -26.72 -14.66 -14.74
CA SER A 251 -28.02 -15.21 -14.39
C SER A 251 -28.24 -16.43 -15.27
N THR A 252 -28.12 -17.63 -14.69
CA THR A 252 -28.76 -18.82 -15.24
C THR A 252 -30.24 -18.49 -15.37
N SER A 253 -30.68 -18.18 -16.58
CA SER A 253 -32.09 -18.05 -16.92
C SER A 253 -32.76 -19.37 -16.55
N GLY A 254 -33.49 -19.35 -15.43
CA GLY A 254 -34.42 -20.41 -15.07
C GLY A 254 -35.46 -20.50 -16.17
N SER A 255 -35.36 -21.57 -16.96
CA SER A 255 -36.34 -21.96 -17.95
C SER A 255 -37.72 -22.04 -17.29
N THR A 256 -38.64 -21.21 -17.75
CA THR A 256 -40.07 -21.28 -17.45
C THR A 256 -40.62 -22.63 -17.91
N SER A 257 -40.95 -23.52 -16.97
CA SER A 257 -41.92 -24.59 -17.19
C SER A 257 -43.30 -24.10 -16.75
N PRO A 258 -44.34 -24.09 -17.61
CA PRO A 258 -45.70 -23.86 -17.16
C PRO A 258 -46.22 -25.13 -16.47
N SER A 259 -46.67 -24.98 -15.23
CA SER A 259 -47.36 -26.04 -14.49
C SER A 259 -48.86 -25.82 -14.67
N ASP A 260 -49.46 -26.53 -15.62
CA ASP A 260 -50.91 -26.70 -15.72
C ASP A 260 -51.41 -27.53 -14.54
N SER A 261 -52.37 -27.01 -13.76
CA SER A 261 -53.43 -27.83 -13.15
C SER A 261 -54.59 -27.00 -12.60
N PRO A 262 -55.83 -27.52 -12.66
CA PRO A 262 -57.05 -26.74 -12.70
C PRO A 262 -57.72 -26.54 -11.34
N SER A 263 -58.57 -25.51 -11.27
CA SER A 263 -59.48 -25.19 -10.17
C SER A 263 -60.60 -26.24 -10.01
N THR A 264 -60.97 -26.51 -8.76
CA THR A 264 -62.25 -27.16 -8.38
C THR A 264 -62.86 -26.46 -7.17
N PRO A 265 -64.21 -26.43 -7.04
CA PRO A 265 -64.96 -25.36 -6.38
C PRO A 265 -65.37 -25.65 -4.93
N GLU A 266 -65.70 -24.57 -4.21
CA GLU A 266 -66.33 -24.56 -2.88
C GLU A 266 -67.55 -25.49 -2.78
N THR A 267 -67.68 -26.19 -1.65
CA THR A 267 -68.91 -26.88 -1.26
C THR A 267 -69.29 -26.48 0.17
N LEU A 268 -70.54 -26.05 0.29
CA LEU A 268 -71.22 -25.47 1.45
C LEU A 268 -71.47 -26.49 2.57
N SER A 269 -71.27 -26.06 3.82
CA SER A 269 -71.70 -26.75 5.04
C SER A 269 -73.22 -26.72 5.22
N PRO A 270 -73.86 -27.78 5.75
CA PRO A 270 -75.18 -27.68 6.35
C PRO A 270 -75.12 -27.64 7.88
N SER A 271 -75.87 -26.70 8.46
CA SER A 271 -76.23 -26.66 9.88
C SER A 271 -77.27 -27.72 10.22
N ALA A 272 -77.10 -28.36 11.38
CA ALA A 272 -78.11 -29.21 12.02
C ALA A 272 -79.15 -28.37 12.76
N SER A 273 -80.41 -28.80 12.74
CA SER A 273 -81.33 -28.71 13.88
C SER A 273 -82.53 -29.64 13.69
N THR A 274 -82.82 -30.31 14.81
CA THR A 274 -83.99 -31.03 15.33
C THR A 274 -85.30 -30.99 14.54
#